data_AF-A0A3M1J2F9-F1
#
_entry.id   AF-A0A3M1J2F9-F1
#
_cell.length_a   1.000
_cell.length_b   1.000
_cell.length_c   1.000
_cell.angle_alpha   90.00
_cell.angle_beta   90.00
_cell.angle_gamma   90.00
#
_symmetry.space_group_name_H-M   'P 1'
#
loop_
_entity.id
_entity.type
_entity.pdbx_description
1 polymer ?
#
loop_
_entity_poly.entity_id
_entity_poly.type
_entity_poly.pdbx_seq_one_letter_code
_entity_poly.pdbx_strand_id
1 'polypeptide(L)'
;MVKDSAGLPPYFNINPDAALADLDAPTDTAGFARIAEACARGRADLASRGLDEQGRKQLRLFSTWEICRYLIPVAQAHFRRVLRANPDLPQGRSESQGGAKWFTLDEVLRLRAFFGAQGSKAKDY
;
A
#
# COMPACT_ATOMS: atom_id res chain seq x y z
N MET A 1 -10.35 35.68 43.67
CA MET A 1 -10.76 34.42 44.29
C MET A 1 -11.37 33.56 43.19
N VAL A 2 -10.58 32.63 42.65
CA VAL A 2 -11.01 31.71 41.57
C VAL A 2 -11.83 30.61 42.25
N LYS A 3 -13.08 30.42 41.84
CA LYS A 3 -13.98 29.43 42.43
C LYS A 3 -13.88 28.14 41.62
N ASP A 4 -13.39 27.09 42.28
CA ASP A 4 -13.35 25.72 41.78
C ASP A 4 -14.71 25.30 41.21
N SER A 5 -14.72 24.90 39.93
CA SER A 5 -15.88 24.36 39.21
C SER A 5 -15.80 22.83 39.10
N ALA A 6 -15.20 22.17 40.09
CA ALA A 6 -15.08 20.72 40.11
C ALA A 6 -16.41 20.07 40.53
N GLY A 7 -17.21 19.66 39.55
CA GLY A 7 -18.42 18.84 39.76
C GLY A 7 -19.66 19.30 39.02
N LEU A 8 -19.63 20.46 38.36
CA LEU A 8 -20.77 20.93 37.56
C LEU A 8 -20.68 20.36 36.13
N PRO A 9 -21.79 19.87 35.55
CA PRO A 9 -21.80 19.41 34.18
C PRO A 9 -21.38 20.53 33.20
N PRO A 10 -20.77 20.20 32.06
CA PRO A 10 -20.24 21.17 31.10
C PRO A 10 -21.32 22.08 30.47
N TYR A 11 -22.59 21.78 30.69
CA TYR A 11 -23.73 22.60 30.25
C TYR A 11 -24.30 23.53 31.32
N PHE A 12 -23.74 23.53 32.54
CA PHE A 12 -24.17 24.42 33.62
C PHE A 12 -23.84 25.88 33.27
N ASN A 13 -24.82 26.78 33.35
CA ASN A 13 -24.75 28.18 32.89
C ASN A 13 -24.61 28.40 31.37
N ILE A 14 -24.91 27.43 30.51
CA ILE A 14 -25.10 27.74 29.08
C ILE A 14 -26.36 28.62 28.94
N ASN A 15 -26.19 29.78 28.31
CA ASN A 15 -27.32 30.62 27.91
C ASN A 15 -27.97 30.00 26.67
N PRO A 16 -29.25 29.62 26.71
CA PRO A 16 -29.92 28.95 25.60
C PRO A 16 -30.03 29.83 24.35
N ASP A 17 -30.23 31.14 24.52
CA ASP A 17 -30.34 32.08 23.40
C ASP A 17 -28.99 32.28 22.72
N ALA A 18 -27.91 32.35 23.51
CA ALA A 18 -26.56 32.42 22.97
C ALA A 18 -26.18 31.13 22.24
N ALA A 19 -26.47 29.97 22.83
CA ALA A 19 -26.20 28.67 22.23
C ALA A 19 -27.00 28.44 20.94
N LEU A 20 -28.25 28.94 20.87
CA LEU A 20 -29.07 28.89 19.67
C LEU A 20 -28.53 29.83 18.58
N ALA A 21 -28.04 31.02 18.96
CA ALA A 21 -27.42 31.97 18.04
C ALA A 21 -26.09 31.46 17.45
N ASP A 22 -25.37 30.60 18.18
CA ASP A 22 -24.13 29.95 17.73
C ASP A 22 -24.38 28.79 16.74
N LEU A 23 -25.63 28.34 16.57
CA LEU A 23 -25.94 27.29 15.60
C LEU A 23 -25.93 27.86 14.17
N ASP A 24 -25.16 27.22 13.29
CA ASP A 24 -25.23 27.46 11.86
C ASP A 24 -26.62 27.11 11.30
N ALA A 25 -26.92 27.68 10.13
CA ALA A 25 -28.14 27.35 9.41
C ALA A 25 -28.23 25.83 9.16
N PRO A 26 -29.42 25.22 9.34
CA PRO A 26 -29.63 23.82 9.02
C PRO A 26 -29.20 23.53 7.58
N THR A 27 -28.55 22.39 7.38
CA THR A 27 -28.20 21.97 6.03
C THR A 27 -29.46 21.70 5.21
N ASP A 28 -29.39 21.97 3.92
CA ASP A 28 -30.46 21.76 2.97
C ASP A 28 -30.05 20.75 1.88
N THR A 29 -30.94 20.50 0.94
CA THR A 29 -30.66 19.61 -0.19
C THR A 29 -29.44 20.08 -1.01
N ALA A 30 -29.24 21.41 -1.15
CA ALA A 30 -28.07 21.96 -1.83
C ALA A 30 -26.77 21.70 -1.04
N GLY A 31 -26.81 21.76 0.29
CA GLY A 31 -25.74 21.36 1.19
C GLY A 31 -25.33 19.91 1.00
N PHE A 32 -26.29 19.00 0.99
CA PHE A 32 -26.02 17.58 0.71
C PHE A 32 -25.44 17.35 -0.69
N ALA A 33 -25.94 18.07 -1.70
CA ALA A 33 -25.41 17.98 -3.06
C ALA A 33 -23.93 18.41 -3.11
N ARG A 34 -23.56 19.50 -2.44
CA ARG A 34 -22.16 19.97 -2.34
C ARG A 34 -21.25 18.94 -1.67
N ILE A 35 -21.72 18.30 -0.60
CA ILE A 35 -20.96 17.24 0.09
C ILE A 35 -20.75 16.05 -0.84
N ALA A 36 -21.81 15.57 -1.51
CA ALA A 36 -21.73 14.46 -2.45
C ALA A 36 -20.75 14.73 -3.59
N GLU A 37 -20.79 15.95 -4.14
CA GLU A 37 -19.86 16.39 -5.19
C GLU A 37 -18.40 16.42 -4.70
N ALA A 38 -18.17 16.93 -3.48
CA ALA A 38 -16.85 16.93 -2.87
C ALA A 38 -16.30 15.50 -2.68
N CYS A 39 -17.13 14.56 -2.22
CA CYS A 39 -16.76 13.14 -2.14
C CYS A 39 -16.45 12.54 -3.51
N ALA A 40 -17.25 12.87 -4.54
CA ALA A 40 -17.03 12.39 -5.90
C ALA A 40 -15.67 12.88 -6.46
N ARG A 41 -15.35 14.16 -6.26
CA ARG A 41 -14.04 14.73 -6.64
C ARG A 41 -12.89 14.08 -5.88
N GLY A 42 -13.04 13.88 -4.56
CA GLY A 42 -12.03 13.21 -3.74
C GLY A 42 -11.75 11.78 -4.20
N ARG A 43 -12.79 11.02 -4.54
CA ARG A 43 -12.63 9.67 -5.12
C ARG A 43 -11.89 9.71 -6.46
N ALA A 44 -12.24 10.65 -7.34
CA ALA A 44 -11.60 10.79 -8.65
C ALA A 44 -10.10 11.14 -8.52
N ASP A 45 -9.75 12.03 -7.60
CA ASP A 45 -8.36 12.38 -7.29
C ASP A 45 -7.57 11.22 -6.69
N LEU A 46 -8.16 10.46 -5.76
CA LEU A 46 -7.50 9.26 -5.22
C LEU A 46 -7.28 8.18 -6.28
N ALA A 47 -8.23 8.04 -7.21
CA ALA A 47 -8.10 7.14 -8.34
C ALA A 47 -6.97 7.59 -9.29
N SER A 48 -6.87 8.88 -9.61
CA SER A 48 -5.83 9.37 -10.53
C SER A 48 -4.41 9.26 -9.95
N ARG A 49 -4.23 9.40 -8.63
CA ARG A 49 -2.92 9.30 -7.97
C ARG A 49 -2.40 7.87 -7.85
N GLY A 50 -3.29 6.89 -7.86
CA GLY A 50 -2.98 5.52 -7.48
C GLY A 50 -3.12 4.48 -8.58
N LEU A 51 -3.61 4.87 -9.76
CA LEU A 51 -3.88 3.95 -10.86
C LEU A 51 -2.98 4.27 -12.05
N ASP A 52 -2.58 3.23 -12.78
CA ASP A 52 -1.97 3.37 -14.10
C ASP A 52 -2.96 3.98 -15.12
N GLU A 53 -2.50 4.25 -16.34
CA GLU A 53 -3.34 4.81 -17.42
C GLU A 53 -4.59 3.97 -17.72
N GLN A 54 -4.61 2.69 -17.34
CA GLN A 54 -5.77 1.80 -17.51
C GLN A 54 -6.66 1.72 -16.28
N GLY A 55 -6.44 2.54 -15.25
CA GLY A 55 -7.24 2.54 -14.04
C GLY A 55 -6.96 1.34 -13.12
N ARG A 56 -5.77 0.73 -13.18
CA ARG A 56 -5.40 -0.45 -12.39
C ARG A 56 -4.16 -0.21 -11.53
N LYS A 57 -4.04 -0.98 -10.45
CA LYS A 57 -2.80 -1.09 -9.67
C LYS A 57 -2.07 -2.34 -10.10
N GLN A 58 -0.83 -2.20 -10.53
CA GLN A 58 0.06 -3.32 -10.81
C GLN A 58 1.17 -3.35 -9.77
N LEU A 59 1.54 -4.55 -9.33
CA LEU A 59 2.69 -4.71 -8.45
C LEU A 59 3.96 -4.44 -9.24
N ARG A 60 4.89 -3.69 -8.63
CA ARG A 60 6.23 -3.47 -9.18
C ARG A 60 6.94 -4.83 -9.34
N LEU A 61 7.77 -4.93 -10.38
CA LEU A 61 8.68 -6.06 -10.56
C LEU A 61 9.88 -5.98 -9.60
N PHE A 62 10.45 -7.13 -9.29
CA PHE A 62 11.60 -7.28 -8.41
C PHE A 62 12.87 -7.53 -9.23
N SER A 63 13.94 -6.81 -8.91
CA SER A 63 15.26 -7.07 -9.47
C SER A 63 15.90 -8.32 -8.84
N THR A 64 16.86 -8.91 -9.54
CA THR A 64 17.67 -10.02 -8.99
C THR A 64 18.34 -9.65 -7.64
N TRP A 65 18.77 -8.39 -7.47
CA TRP A 65 19.37 -7.94 -6.22
C TRP A 65 18.36 -7.91 -5.07
N GLU A 66 17.17 -7.35 -5.29
CA GLU A 66 16.10 -7.31 -4.28
C GLU A 66 15.68 -8.72 -3.87
N ILE A 67 15.51 -9.62 -4.85
CA ILE A 67 15.15 -11.03 -4.59
C ILE A 67 16.19 -11.67 -3.68
N CYS A 68 17.46 -11.59 -4.04
CA CYS A 68 18.54 -12.24 -3.30
C CYS A 68 18.78 -11.61 -1.91
N ARG A 69 18.49 -10.31 -1.76
CA ARG A 69 18.72 -9.58 -0.51
C ARG A 69 17.59 -9.76 0.49
N TYR A 70 16.33 -9.80 0.03
CA TYR A 70 15.16 -9.68 0.90
C TYR A 70 14.20 -10.87 0.87
N LEU A 71 14.17 -11.67 -0.21
CA LEU A 71 13.11 -12.66 -0.44
C LEU A 71 13.62 -14.10 -0.46
N ILE A 72 14.79 -14.32 -1.06
CA ILE A 72 15.45 -15.62 -1.17
C ILE A 72 16.92 -15.40 -0.79
N PRO A 73 17.34 -15.68 0.46
CA PRO A 73 18.66 -15.29 0.98
C PRO A 73 19.79 -16.17 0.42
N VAL A 74 20.08 -16.01 -0.87
CA VAL A 74 21.13 -16.70 -1.61
C VAL A 74 22.03 -15.69 -2.30
N ALA A 75 23.28 -16.08 -2.57
CA ALA A 75 24.17 -15.24 -3.36
C ALA A 75 23.66 -15.11 -4.81
N GLN A 76 23.69 -13.91 -5.38
CA GLN A 76 23.24 -13.67 -6.76
C GLN A 76 23.94 -14.54 -7.81
N ALA A 77 25.23 -14.87 -7.60
CA ALA A 77 25.97 -15.76 -8.48
C ALA A 77 25.42 -17.19 -8.45
N HIS A 78 25.00 -17.67 -7.27
CA HIS A 78 24.34 -18.97 -7.13
C HIS A 78 22.95 -18.94 -7.79
N PHE A 79 22.15 -17.90 -7.50
CA PHE A 79 20.83 -17.70 -8.10
C PHE A 79 20.87 -17.76 -9.63
N ARG A 80 21.76 -16.97 -10.26
CA ARG A 80 21.94 -16.95 -11.72
C ARG A 80 22.36 -18.30 -12.29
N ARG A 81 23.19 -19.06 -11.58
CA ARG A 81 23.64 -20.39 -12.01
C ARG A 81 22.49 -21.40 -11.99
N VAL A 82 21.68 -21.37 -10.94
CA VAL A 82 20.50 -22.24 -10.81
C VAL A 82 19.50 -21.94 -11.92
N LEU A 83 19.20 -20.66 -12.20
CA LEU A 83 18.30 -20.30 -13.30
C LEU A 83 18.82 -20.75 -14.67
N ARG A 84 20.15 -20.66 -14.90
CA ARG A 84 20.77 -21.15 -16.15
C ARG A 84 20.67 -22.68 -16.29
N ALA A 85 20.78 -23.41 -15.19
CA ALA A 85 20.69 -24.87 -15.18
C ALA A 85 19.24 -25.39 -15.29
N ASN A 86 18.25 -24.56 -14.99
CA ASN A 86 16.83 -24.93 -14.96
C ASN A 86 16.01 -23.96 -15.85
N PRO A 87 15.99 -24.17 -17.18
CA PRO A 87 15.34 -23.25 -18.11
C PRO A 87 13.82 -23.14 -17.91
N ASP A 88 13.19 -24.16 -17.34
CA ASP A 88 11.74 -24.19 -17.05
C ASP A 88 11.34 -23.31 -15.85
N LEU A 89 12.31 -22.87 -15.04
CA LEU A 89 12.04 -21.91 -13.98
C LEU A 89 11.81 -20.51 -14.54
N PRO A 90 11.06 -19.65 -13.83
CA PRO A 90 10.94 -18.24 -14.19
C PRO A 90 12.31 -17.59 -14.42
N GLN A 91 12.53 -17.11 -15.65
CA GLN A 91 13.78 -16.48 -16.05
C GLN A 91 13.80 -14.97 -15.85
N GLY A 92 12.65 -14.37 -15.55
CA GLY A 92 12.46 -12.93 -15.52
C GLY A 92 12.50 -12.31 -16.91
N ARG A 93 12.09 -11.05 -16.99
CA ARG A 93 12.06 -10.25 -18.21
C ARG A 93 13.23 -9.29 -18.22
N SER A 94 13.73 -8.97 -19.40
CA SER A 94 14.77 -7.95 -19.60
C SER A 94 14.35 -7.06 -20.76
N GLU A 95 14.47 -5.75 -20.58
CA GLU A 95 14.16 -4.76 -21.63
C GLU A 95 15.22 -4.74 -22.74
N SER A 96 16.45 -5.16 -22.43
CA SER A 96 17.57 -5.22 -23.36
C SER A 96 18.32 -6.56 -23.28
N GLN A 97 19.05 -6.92 -24.34
CA GLN A 97 19.89 -8.10 -24.33
C GLN A 97 21.04 -7.91 -23.33
N GLY A 98 21.08 -8.73 -22.27
CA GLY A 98 22.04 -8.59 -21.19
C GLY A 98 21.66 -7.58 -20.10
N GLY A 99 20.46 -6.98 -20.18
CA GLY A 99 19.93 -6.07 -19.18
C GLY A 99 19.58 -6.74 -17.84
N ALA A 100 19.20 -5.90 -16.86
CA ALA A 100 18.74 -6.38 -15.57
C ALA A 100 17.47 -7.24 -15.73
N LYS A 101 17.43 -8.38 -15.03
CA LYS A 101 16.27 -9.26 -15.00
C LYS A 101 15.27 -8.82 -13.94
N TRP A 102 14.02 -8.71 -14.35
CA TRP A 102 12.88 -8.30 -13.55
C TRP A 102 11.85 -9.42 -13.44
N PHE A 103 11.33 -9.62 -12.24
CA PHE A 103 10.43 -10.73 -11.92
C PHE A 103 9.14 -10.22 -11.27
N THR A 104 8.02 -10.83 -11.62
CA THR A 104 6.75 -10.63 -10.92
C THR A 104 6.78 -11.32 -9.55
N LEU A 105 5.86 -10.95 -8.65
CA LEU A 105 5.75 -11.60 -7.34
C LEU A 105 5.52 -13.12 -7.47
N ASP A 106 4.64 -13.54 -8.39
CA ASP A 106 4.33 -14.96 -8.62
C ASP A 106 5.58 -15.76 -9.02
N GLU A 107 6.37 -15.21 -9.95
CA GLU A 107 7.64 -15.81 -10.37
C GLU A 107 8.61 -15.94 -9.18
N VAL A 108 8.71 -14.90 -8.34
CA VAL A 108 9.57 -14.95 -7.15
C VAL A 108 9.10 -16.01 -6.16
N LEU A 109 7.79 -16.18 -5.95
CA LEU A 109 7.25 -17.21 -5.05
C LEU A 109 7.55 -18.63 -5.57
N ARG A 110 7.41 -18.86 -6.89
CA ARG A 110 7.78 -20.13 -7.52
C ARG A 110 9.28 -20.43 -7.35
N LEU A 111 10.13 -19.42 -7.55
CA LEU A 111 11.57 -19.56 -7.32
C LEU A 111 11.87 -19.85 -5.85
N ARG A 112 11.23 -19.14 -4.91
CA ARG A 112 11.40 -19.37 -3.47
C ARG A 112 11.05 -20.81 -3.08
N ALA A 113 9.95 -21.34 -3.61
CA ALA A 113 9.58 -22.74 -3.38
C ALA A 113 10.64 -23.71 -3.92
N PHE A 114 11.16 -23.47 -5.12
CA PHE A 114 12.22 -24.30 -5.70
C PHE A 114 13.52 -24.27 -4.90
N PHE A 115 14.02 -23.08 -4.55
CA PHE A 115 15.23 -22.94 -3.73
C PHE A 115 15.04 -23.54 -2.33
N GLY A 116 13.84 -23.41 -1.75
CA GLY A 116 13.50 -24.05 -0.47
C GLY A 116 13.53 -25.57 -0.55
N ALA A 117 13.04 -26.16 -1.64
CA ALA A 117 13.09 -27.61 -1.84
C ALA A 117 14.51 -28.15 -2.13
N GLN A 118 15.38 -27.34 -2.75
CA GLN A 118 16.78 -27.69 -3.02
C GLN A 118 17.71 -27.45 -1.83
N GLY A 119 17.28 -26.68 -0.82
CA GLY A 119 18.07 -26.37 0.37
C GLY A 119 18.34 -27.60 1.23
N SER A 120 19.62 -27.88 1.46
CA SER A 120 20.10 -28.89 2.42
C SER A 120 19.64 -28.58 3.85
N LYS A 121 19.35 -29.64 4.64
CA LYS A 121 19.01 -29.67 6.09
C LYS A 121 20.01 -28.98 7.05
N ALA A 122 20.93 -28.16 6.54
CA ALA A 122 22.04 -27.58 7.30
C ALA A 122 21.96 -26.05 7.49
N LYS A 123 20.90 -25.39 7.02
CA LYS A 123 20.64 -23.97 7.32
C LYS A 123 19.14 -23.76 7.48
N ASP A 124 18.74 -23.43 8.70
CA ASP A 124 17.38 -22.95 8.97
C ASP A 124 17.18 -21.62 8.20
N TYR A 125 16.14 -21.59 7.37
CA TYR A 125 15.68 -20.42 6.64
C TYR A 125 14.21 -20.17 6.96
#